data_AF-A0A2V7PKY5-F1
#
_entry.id   AF-A0A2V7PKY5-F1
#
_cell.length_a   1.000
_cell.length_b   1.000
_cell.length_c   1.000
_cell.angle_alpha   90.00
_cell.angle_beta   90.00
_cell.angle_gamma   90.00
#
_symmetry.space_group_name_H-M   'P 1'
#
loop_
_entity.id
_entity.type
_entity.pdbx_description
1 polymer ?
#
loop_
_entity_poly.entity_id
_entity_poly.type
_entity_poly.pdbx_seq_one_letter_code
_entity_poly.pdbx_strand_id
1 'polypeptide(L)'
;MIHGAEGLLAGLAVLKSPGRFAGVVFWSLVLWIKNAAAFAICFRAFGLDVPLEAALLLQGIIGFGVAVPSTPSFIGVFEAATLLTLQLYGVNSNLAVSYALTYHLTTFLPITLLGLWSLSRLHLHLRDLKTAAAGEPA
;
A
#
# COMPACT_ATOMS: atom_id res chain seq x y z
N MET A 1 -7.80 -0.61 28.81
CA MET A 1 -6.56 0.09 28.38
C MET A 1 -5.30 -0.78 28.37
N ILE A 2 -5.32 -2.05 28.81
CA ILE A 2 -4.10 -2.89 28.97
C ILE A 2 -3.75 -3.70 27.71
N HIS A 3 -4.72 -4.01 26.83
CA HIS A 3 -4.49 -4.83 25.62
C HIS A 3 -3.56 -4.21 24.57
N GLY A 4 -3.49 -2.88 24.48
CA GLY A 4 -2.60 -2.21 23.53
C GLY A 4 -1.11 -2.34 23.88
N ALA A 5 -0.79 -2.35 25.17
CA ALA A 5 0.59 -2.50 25.65
C ALA A 5 1.11 -3.92 25.43
N GLU A 6 0.27 -4.93 25.65
CA GLU A 6 0.62 -6.34 25.37
C GLU A 6 0.83 -6.59 23.88
N GLY A 7 -0.02 -6.04 23.01
CA GLY A 7 0.15 -6.12 21.56
C GLY A 7 1.44 -5.43 21.07
N LEU A 8 1.78 -4.26 21.62
CA LEU A 8 3.04 -3.57 21.34
C LEU A 8 4.25 -4.40 21.79
N LEU A 9 4.22 -4.94 23.01
CA LEU A 9 5.30 -5.77 23.55
C LEU A 9 5.47 -7.07 22.76
N ALA A 10 4.38 -7.67 22.29
CA ALA A 10 4.40 -8.83 21.40
C ALA A 10 5.00 -8.51 20.03
N GLY A 11 4.65 -7.35 19.43
CA GLY A 11 5.26 -6.89 18.18
C GLY A 11 6.77 -6.61 18.30
N LEU A 12 7.18 -6.00 19.41
CA LEU A 12 8.60 -5.75 19.72
C LEU A 12 9.38 -7.03 20.05
N ALA A 13 8.71 -8.16 20.32
CA ALA A 13 9.39 -9.43 20.55
C ALA A 13 10.20 -9.92 19.34
N VAL A 14 9.86 -9.47 18.12
CA VAL A 14 10.66 -9.74 16.91
C VAL A 14 12.08 -9.17 17.02
N LEU A 15 12.26 -8.05 17.73
CA LEU A 15 13.56 -7.41 17.95
C LEU A 15 14.50 -8.28 18.81
N LYS A 16 13.95 -9.24 19.57
CA LYS A 16 14.72 -10.16 20.41
C LYS A 16 15.47 -11.23 19.60
N SER A 17 15.16 -11.37 18.31
CA SER A 17 15.81 -12.31 17.41
C SER A 17 16.41 -11.57 16.22
N PRO A 18 17.75 -11.40 16.18
CA PRO A 18 18.42 -10.68 15.10
C PRO A 18 18.11 -11.24 13.71
N GLY A 19 18.02 -12.57 13.57
CA GLY A 19 17.68 -13.22 12.31
C GLY A 19 16.24 -12.93 11.84
N ARG A 20 15.26 -12.98 12.75
CA ARG A 20 13.86 -12.64 12.41
C ARG A 20 13.72 -11.16 12.08
N PHE A 21 14.36 -10.30 12.86
CA PHE A 21 14.39 -8.87 12.60
C PHE A 21 15.01 -8.54 11.24
N ALA A 22 16.18 -9.12 10.91
CA ALA A 22 16.81 -8.95 9.60
C ALA A 22 15.91 -9.43 8.46
N GLY A 23 15.21 -10.56 8.64
CA GLY A 23 14.22 -11.06 7.67
C GLY A 23 13.07 -10.08 7.43
N VAL A 24 12.52 -9.49 8.50
CA VAL A 24 11.45 -8.47 8.39
C VAL A 24 11.94 -7.22 7.66
N VAL A 25 13.13 -6.72 8.02
CA VAL A 25 13.72 -5.55 7.36
C VAL A 25 13.96 -5.83 5.88
N PHE A 26 14.54 -6.99 5.56
CA PHE A 26 14.80 -7.40 4.18
C PHE A 26 13.51 -7.45 3.36
N TRP A 27 12.49 -8.17 3.83
CA TRP A 27 11.22 -8.27 3.10
C TRP A 27 10.49 -6.93 3.00
N SER A 28 10.62 -6.07 4.02
CA SER A 28 10.09 -4.71 3.96
C SER A 28 10.77 -3.91 2.84
N LEU A 29 12.10 -3.92 2.78
CA LEU A 29 12.85 -3.24 1.70
C LEU A 29 12.50 -3.80 0.32
N VAL A 30 12.37 -5.12 0.18
CA VAL A 30 11.94 -5.76 -1.08
C VAL A 30 10.57 -5.25 -1.51
N LEU A 31 9.59 -5.18 -0.59
CA LEU A 31 8.26 -4.70 -0.91
C LEU A 31 8.25 -3.22 -1.32
N TRP A 32 9.02 -2.38 -0.63
CA TRP A 32 9.14 -0.96 -0.94
C TRP A 32 9.80 -0.73 -2.30
N ILE A 33 10.91 -1.41 -2.58
CA ILE A 33 11.60 -1.34 -3.88
C ILE A 33 10.69 -1.85 -5.00
N LYS A 34 10.00 -2.98 -4.78
CA LYS A 34 9.03 -3.51 -5.74
C LYS A 34 7.93 -2.50 -6.05
N ASN A 35 7.46 -1.76 -5.05
CA ASN A 35 6.38 -0.80 -5.24
C ASN A 35 6.86 0.45 -5.98
N ALA A 36 8.03 0.98 -5.64
CA ALA A 36 8.67 2.05 -6.42
C ALA A 36 8.94 1.62 -7.88
N ALA A 37 9.41 0.38 -8.09
CA ALA A 37 9.62 -0.17 -9.42
C ALA A 37 8.30 -0.26 -10.21
N ALA A 38 7.18 -0.62 -9.57
CA ALA A 38 5.88 -0.66 -10.23
C ALA A 38 5.43 0.73 -10.71
N PHE A 39 5.62 1.78 -9.91
CA PHE A 39 5.38 3.15 -10.36
C PHE A 39 6.26 3.51 -11.56
N ALA A 40 7.57 3.25 -11.47
CA ALA A 40 8.50 3.55 -12.56
C ALA A 40 8.17 2.79 -13.86
N ILE A 41 7.78 1.52 -13.78
CA ILE A 41 7.34 0.73 -14.95
C ILE A 41 6.10 1.38 -15.57
N CYS A 42 5.14 1.80 -14.75
CA CYS A 42 3.93 2.44 -15.25
C CYS A 42 4.26 3.82 -15.86
N PHE A 43 5.20 4.59 -15.30
CA PHE A 43 5.67 5.85 -15.91
C PHE A 43 6.14 5.60 -17.33
N ARG A 44 6.96 4.55 -17.53
CA ARG A 44 7.42 4.16 -18.88
C ARG A 44 6.30 3.68 -19.78
N ALA A 45 5.31 2.96 -19.26
CA ALA A 45 4.14 2.53 -20.02
C ALA A 45 3.31 3.72 -20.56
N PHE A 46 3.32 4.85 -19.85
CA PHE A 46 2.68 6.11 -20.25
C PHE A 46 3.61 7.04 -21.04
N GLY A 47 4.85 6.64 -21.31
CA GLY A 47 5.82 7.47 -22.02
C GLY A 47 6.28 8.71 -21.23
N LEU A 48 6.20 8.67 -19.89
CA LEU A 48 6.64 9.77 -19.04
C LEU A 48 8.17 9.82 -18.97
N ASP A 49 8.73 10.95 -19.37
CA ASP A 49 10.16 11.27 -19.22
C ASP A 49 10.43 11.86 -17.83
N VAL A 50 10.30 11.00 -16.81
CA VAL A 50 10.59 11.35 -15.42
C VAL A 50 11.69 10.44 -14.88
N PRO A 51 12.61 10.96 -14.05
CA PRO A 51 13.71 10.18 -13.54
C PRO A 51 13.23 9.19 -12.47
N LEU A 52 14.00 8.13 -12.21
CA LEU A 52 13.57 7.01 -11.35
C LEU A 52 13.28 7.44 -9.90
N GLU A 53 13.98 8.46 -9.40
CA GLU A 53 13.71 9.04 -8.08
C GLU A 53 12.30 9.63 -7.96
N ALA A 54 11.64 10.00 -9.06
CA ALA A 54 10.24 10.44 -9.04
C ALA A 54 9.30 9.35 -8.49
N ALA A 55 9.63 8.07 -8.74
CA ALA A 55 8.85 6.95 -8.22
C ALA A 55 9.03 6.79 -6.70
N LEU A 56 10.23 7.06 -6.19
CA LEU A 56 10.52 7.08 -4.76
C LEU A 56 9.87 8.29 -4.08
N LEU A 57 9.86 9.45 -4.74
CA LEU A 57 9.16 10.63 -4.24
C LEU A 57 7.65 10.38 -4.17
N LEU A 58 7.07 9.80 -5.23
CA LEU A 58 5.65 9.43 -5.27
C LEU A 58 5.30 8.46 -4.13
N GLN A 59 6.10 7.41 -3.97
CA GLN A 59 5.99 6.45 -2.87
C GLN A 59 5.98 7.16 -1.51
N GLY A 60 6.89 8.11 -1.30
CA GLY A 60 6.97 8.89 -0.06
C GLY A 60 5.74 9.77 0.17
N ILE A 61 5.30 10.51 -0.84
CA ILE A 61 4.12 11.39 -0.75
C ILE A 61 2.86 10.58 -0.45
N ILE A 62 2.67 9.42 -1.11
CA ILE A 62 1.57 8.49 -0.80
C ILE A 62 1.69 7.96 0.64
N GLY A 63 2.90 7.65 1.10
CA GLY A 63 3.18 7.21 2.47
C GLY A 63 2.79 8.24 3.54
N PHE A 64 2.84 9.54 3.22
CA PHE A 64 2.24 10.57 4.08
C PHE A 64 0.72 10.66 3.90
N GLY A 65 0.23 10.48 2.67
CA GLY A 65 -1.19 10.48 2.34
C GLY A 65 -1.99 9.42 3.09
N VAL A 66 -1.41 8.27 3.43
CA VAL A 66 -2.12 7.23 4.20
C VAL A 66 -2.44 7.63 5.65
N ALA A 67 -1.79 8.68 6.19
CA ALA A 67 -2.16 9.24 7.48
C ALA A 67 -3.48 10.02 7.44
N VAL A 68 -3.95 10.39 6.23
CA VAL A 68 -5.22 11.07 6.03
C VAL A 68 -6.36 10.05 6.20
N PRO A 69 -7.33 10.29 7.10
CA PRO A 69 -8.52 9.45 7.19
C PRO A 69 -9.26 9.43 5.85
N SER A 70 -9.40 8.25 5.24
CA SER A 70 -10.02 8.12 3.93
C SER A 70 -10.73 6.77 3.76
N THR A 71 -11.35 6.57 2.59
CA THR A 71 -11.98 5.29 2.24
C THR A 71 -10.93 4.17 2.18
N PRO A 72 -11.31 2.89 2.35
CA PRO A 72 -10.35 1.77 2.32
C PRO A 72 -9.52 1.68 1.04
N SER A 73 -9.99 2.30 -0.04
CA SER A 73 -9.34 2.35 -1.35
C SER A 73 -8.48 3.60 -1.56
N PHE A 74 -8.42 4.56 -0.63
CA PHE A 74 -7.65 5.81 -0.79
C PHE A 74 -7.93 6.58 -2.10
N ILE A 75 -9.14 6.42 -2.65
CA ILE A 75 -9.58 7.15 -3.85
C ILE A 75 -9.55 8.65 -3.55
N GLY A 76 -8.99 9.43 -4.46
CA GLY A 76 -8.76 10.87 -4.34
C GLY A 76 -7.40 11.18 -3.71
N VAL A 77 -7.04 10.52 -2.60
CA VAL A 77 -5.75 10.75 -1.93
C VAL A 77 -4.59 10.27 -2.78
N PHE A 78 -4.71 9.05 -3.34
CA PHE A 78 -3.71 8.50 -4.25
C PHE A 78 -3.56 9.36 -5.51
N GLU A 79 -4.67 9.76 -6.12
CA GLU A 79 -4.68 10.61 -7.31
C GLU A 79 -4.04 11.97 -7.02
N ALA A 80 -4.43 12.64 -5.93
CA ALA A 80 -3.86 13.92 -5.55
C ALA A 80 -2.35 13.84 -5.31
N ALA A 81 -1.88 12.81 -4.59
CA ALA A 81 -0.44 12.57 -4.36
C ALA A 81 0.31 12.35 -5.69
N THR A 82 -0.29 11.59 -6.61
CA THR A 82 0.29 11.31 -7.93
C THR A 82 0.35 12.55 -8.81
N LEU A 83 -0.72 13.33 -8.87
CA LEU A 83 -0.77 14.59 -9.59
C LEU A 83 0.27 15.57 -9.06
N LEU A 84 0.32 15.75 -7.73
CA LEU A 84 1.30 16.61 -7.08
C LEU A 84 2.72 16.20 -7.47
N THR A 85 3.04 14.92 -7.35
CA THR A 85 4.39 14.43 -7.65
C THR A 85 4.76 14.65 -9.11
N LEU A 86 3.90 14.24 -10.05
CA LEU A 86 4.21 14.31 -11.48
C LEU A 86 4.27 15.76 -12.00
N GLN A 87 3.47 16.67 -11.43
CA GLN A 87 3.56 18.09 -11.76
C GLN A 87 4.87 18.73 -11.31
N LEU A 88 5.47 18.28 -10.20
CA LEU A 88 6.81 18.73 -9.79
C LEU A 88 7.89 18.38 -10.83
N TYR A 89 7.66 17.33 -11.63
CA TYR A 89 8.51 16.93 -12.74
C TYR A 89 8.03 17.48 -14.10
N GLY A 90 7.09 18.44 -14.11
CA GLY A 90 6.63 19.10 -15.34
C GLY A 90 5.67 18.28 -16.20
N VAL A 91 5.14 17.16 -15.70
CA VAL A 91 4.15 16.35 -16.42
C VAL A 91 2.81 17.08 -16.46
N ASN A 92 2.19 17.13 -17.64
CA ASN A 92 0.87 17.74 -17.83
C ASN A 92 -0.21 17.03 -16.99
N SER A 93 -1.12 17.82 -16.39
CA SER A 93 -2.18 17.32 -15.50
C SER A 93 -3.07 16.25 -16.13
N ASN A 94 -3.43 16.36 -17.42
CA ASN A 94 -4.27 15.36 -18.07
C ASN A 94 -3.56 13.99 -18.10
N LEU A 95 -2.27 13.98 -18.44
CA LEU A 95 -1.47 12.76 -18.49
C LEU A 95 -1.22 12.19 -17.09
N ALA A 96 -0.96 13.05 -16.10
CA ALA A 96 -0.82 12.65 -14.71
C ALA A 96 -2.10 12.02 -14.13
N VAL A 97 -3.28 12.56 -14.47
CA VAL A 97 -4.59 11.99 -14.10
C VAL A 97 -4.80 10.64 -14.76
N SER A 98 -4.55 10.52 -16.06
CA SER A 98 -4.67 9.24 -16.77
C SER A 98 -3.76 8.18 -16.14
N TYR A 99 -2.50 8.54 -15.87
CA TYR A 99 -1.57 7.66 -15.17
C TYR A 99 -2.10 7.24 -13.79
N ALA A 100 -2.53 8.20 -12.97
CA ALA A 100 -2.98 7.93 -11.60
C ALA A 100 -4.18 6.97 -11.57
N LEU A 101 -5.20 7.26 -12.37
CA LEU A 101 -6.40 6.43 -12.45
C LEU A 101 -6.09 5.02 -12.96
N THR A 102 -5.29 4.91 -14.02
CA THR A 102 -4.93 3.60 -14.59
C THR A 102 -4.12 2.78 -13.59
N TYR A 103 -3.10 3.36 -12.96
CA TYR A 103 -2.30 2.67 -11.95
C TYR A 103 -3.18 2.20 -10.78
N HIS A 104 -4.02 3.10 -10.27
CA HIS A 104 -4.84 2.80 -9.11
C HIS A 104 -5.85 1.69 -9.41
N LEU A 105 -6.58 1.77 -10.53
CA LEU A 105 -7.55 0.74 -10.90
C LEU A 105 -6.89 -0.61 -11.18
N THR A 106 -5.75 -0.61 -11.86
CA THR A 106 -5.03 -1.83 -12.24
C THR A 106 -4.40 -2.54 -11.03
N THR A 107 -4.09 -1.81 -9.96
CA THR A 107 -3.59 -2.41 -8.72
C THR A 107 -4.74 -2.76 -7.77
N PHE A 108 -5.72 -1.88 -7.62
CA PHE A 108 -6.83 -2.06 -6.69
C PHE A 108 -7.80 -3.16 -7.11
N LEU A 109 -8.28 -3.17 -8.37
CA LEU A 109 -9.33 -4.09 -8.79
C LEU A 109 -8.89 -5.56 -8.75
N PRO A 110 -7.75 -5.97 -9.35
CA PRO A 110 -7.37 -7.38 -9.35
C PRO A 110 -7.11 -7.92 -7.94
N ILE A 111 -6.45 -7.14 -7.08
CA ILE A 111 -6.18 -7.53 -5.69
C ILE A 111 -7.50 -7.68 -4.92
N THR A 112 -8.41 -6.72 -5.06
CA THR A 112 -9.70 -6.75 -4.38
C THR A 112 -10.55 -7.93 -4.86
N LEU A 113 -10.63 -8.16 -6.17
CA LEU A 113 -11.39 -9.27 -6.74
C LEU A 113 -10.83 -10.63 -6.32
N LEU A 114 -9.51 -10.80 -6.29
CA LEU A 114 -8.87 -12.02 -5.79
C LEU A 114 -9.15 -12.24 -4.30
N GLY A 115 -9.14 -11.17 -3.49
CA GLY A 115 -9.51 -11.23 -2.08
C GLY A 115 -10.97 -11.65 -1.88
N LEU A 116 -11.91 -11.03 -2.60
CA LEU A 116 -13.33 -11.37 -2.56
C LEU A 116 -13.59 -12.81 -3.04
N TRP A 117 -12.91 -13.23 -4.11
CA TRP A 117 -12.98 -14.60 -4.61
C TRP A 117 -12.48 -15.60 -3.55
N SER A 118 -11.34 -15.33 -2.91
CA SER A 118 -10.81 -16.16 -1.84
C SER A 118 -11.78 -16.28 -0.66
N LEU A 119 -12.35 -15.17 -0.20
CA LEU A 119 -13.36 -15.16 0.87
C LEU A 119 -14.59 -16.00 0.52
N SER A 120 -15.06 -15.91 -0.73
CA SER A 120 -16.21 -16.69 -1.19
C SER A 120 -15.94 -18.20 -1.21
N ARG A 121 -14.69 -18.62 -1.43
CA ARG A 121 -14.28 -20.03 -1.49
C ARG A 121 -14.04 -20.65 -0.11
N LEU A 122 -13.56 -19.85 0.85
CA LEU A 122 -13.27 -20.32 2.21
C LEU A 122 -14.51 -20.34 3.13
N HIS A 123 -15.70 -19.93 2.65
CA HIS A 123 -16.93 -19.76 3.46
C HIS A 123 -16.73 -18.89 4.71
N LEU A 124 -15.69 -18.07 4.73
CA LEU A 124 -15.41 -17.16 5.84
C LEU A 124 -16.37 -15.98 5.74
N HIS A 125 -17.30 -15.88 6.69
CA HIS A 125 -18.09 -14.67 6.82
C HIS A 125 -17.23 -13.57 7.43
N LEU A 126 -17.43 -12.31 7.01
CA LEU A 126 -16.76 -11.15 7.60
C LEU A 126 -16.97 -11.06 9.14
N ARG A 127 -18.00 -11.73 9.65
CA ARG A 127 -18.28 -11.87 11.08
C ARG A 127 -17.26 -12.77 11.77
N ASP A 128 -16.85 -13.87 11.14
CA ASP A 128 -15.90 -14.84 11.71
C ASP A 128 -14.50 -14.22 11.85
N LEU A 129 -14.11 -13.36 10.91
CA LEU A 129 -12.88 -12.58 10.98
C LEU A 129 -12.90 -11.53 12.11
N LYS A 130 -14.07 -10.95 12.40
CA LYS A 130 -14.25 -10.03 13.54
C LYS A 130 -14.12 -10.76 14.87
N THR A 131 -14.71 -11.96 14.99
CA THR A 131 -14.62 -12.78 16.21
C THR A 131 -13.18 -13.23 16.46
N ALA A 132 -12.48 -13.69 15.41
CA ALA A 132 -11.07 -14.08 15.51
C ALA A 132 -10.14 -12.89 15.86
N ALA A 133 -10.44 -11.68 15.35
CA ALA A 133 -9.67 -10.47 15.67
C ALA A 133 -9.98 -9.91 17.09
N ALA A 134 -11.16 -10.21 17.64
CA ALA A 134 -11.56 -9.79 18.98
C ALA A 134 -10.96 -10.67 20.10
N GLY A 135 -10.36 -11.82 19.75
CA GLY A 135 -9.71 -12.71 20.71
C GLY A 135 -10.67 -13.43 21.68
N GLU A 136 -11.97 -13.47 21.37
CA GLU A 136 -12.92 -14.26 22.14
C GLU A 136 -12.83 -15.74 21.71
N PRO A 137 -12.52 -16.66 22.64
CA PRO A 137 -12.57 -18.09 22.33
C PRO A 137 -14.02 -18.50 22.10
N ALA A 138 -14.22 -19.37 21.10
CA ALA A 138 -15.50 -20.01 20.79
C ALA A 138 -16.03 -20.86 21.95
#